data_AF-A0A434CRD8-F1
#
_entry.id   AF-A0A434CRD8-F1
#
_cell.length_a   1.000
_cell.length_b   1.000
_cell.length_c   1.000
_cell.angle_alpha   90.00
_cell.angle_beta   90.00
_cell.angle_gamma   90.00
#
_symmetry.space_group_name_H-M   'P 1'
#
loop_
_entity.id
_entity.type
_entity.pdbx_description
1 polymer ?
#
loop_
_entity_poly.entity_id
_entity_poly.type
_entity_poly.pdbx_seq_one_letter_code
_entity_poly.pdbx_strand_id
1 'polypeptide(L)'
;MGIPRLRAYTGPAFLSYGFRPFFLLGSLYAALSILLWLPMYAGELDAHSAFVAVDWHIHEMLFGYLPAIVTGFLLTAIPNWTGRLPVQGLPLLTLVVLWLAGRVAVFFS
;
A
#
# COMPACT_ATOMS: atom_id res chain seq x y z
N MET A 1 -6.15 11.33 -26.21
CA MET A 1 -6.20 10.74 -24.85
C MET A 1 -7.31 9.69 -24.87
N GLY A 2 -6.99 8.40 -24.70
CA GLY A 2 -7.99 7.33 -24.79
C GLY A 2 -8.94 7.38 -23.60
N ILE A 3 -10.25 7.33 -23.83
CA ILE A 3 -11.23 7.22 -22.75
C ILE A 3 -11.00 5.86 -22.06
N PRO A 4 -10.72 5.82 -20.73
CA PRO A 4 -10.49 4.57 -20.03
C PRO A 4 -11.71 3.65 -20.18
N ARG A 5 -11.51 2.45 -20.74
CA ARG A 5 -12.56 1.43 -20.80
C ARG A 5 -12.62 0.76 -19.44
N LEU A 6 -13.60 1.15 -18.62
CA LEU A 6 -13.88 0.45 -17.37
C LEU A 6 -14.72 -0.79 -17.69
N ARG A 7 -14.32 -1.95 -17.17
CA ARG A 7 -15.24 -3.10 -17.12
C ARG A 7 -16.38 -2.73 -16.17
N ALA A 8 -17.61 -3.15 -16.48
CA ALA A 8 -18.71 -3.05 -15.53
C ALA A 8 -18.36 -3.90 -14.30
N TYR A 9 -17.95 -3.23 -13.23
CA TYR A 9 -17.59 -3.84 -11.96
C TYR A 9 -18.65 -3.47 -10.93
N THR A 10 -19.32 -4.49 -10.39
CA THR A 10 -20.45 -4.34 -9.46
C THR A 10 -20.07 -4.65 -8.01
N GLY A 11 -18.80 -4.96 -7.73
CA GLY A 11 -18.32 -5.24 -6.38
C GLY A 11 -17.97 -3.98 -5.57
N PRO A 12 -17.33 -4.13 -4.40
CA PRO A 12 -17.02 -3.01 -3.51
C PRO A 12 -16.21 -1.91 -4.19
N ALA A 13 -16.64 -0.66 -4.01
CA ALA A 13 -16.00 0.52 -4.60
C ALA A 13 -14.49 0.59 -4.30
N PHE A 14 -14.07 0.10 -3.13
CA PHE A 14 -12.67 -0.01 -2.73
C PHE A 14 -11.81 -0.82 -3.72
N LEU A 15 -12.35 -1.86 -4.36
CA LEU A 15 -11.63 -2.73 -5.30
C LEU A 15 -11.92 -2.40 -6.78
N SER A 16 -12.56 -1.25 -7.05
CA SER A 16 -12.94 -0.88 -8.41
C SER A 16 -11.78 -0.28 -9.22
N TYR A 17 -10.67 0.10 -8.57
CA TYR A 17 -9.55 0.74 -9.25
C TYR A 17 -8.30 0.78 -8.36
N GLY A 18 -7.10 0.66 -8.96
CA GLY A 18 -5.83 0.51 -8.24
C GLY A 18 -5.47 1.65 -7.28
N PHE A 19 -5.72 2.92 -7.63
CA PHE A 19 -5.41 4.02 -6.70
C PHE A 19 -6.22 3.96 -5.40
N ARG A 20 -7.45 3.41 -5.44
CA ARG A 20 -8.38 3.47 -4.30
C ARG A 20 -7.84 2.75 -3.07
N PRO A 21 -7.47 1.46 -3.14
CA PRO A 21 -6.94 0.78 -1.98
C PRO A 21 -5.52 1.26 -1.67
N PHE A 22 -4.67 1.44 -2.67
CA PHE A 22 -3.25 1.67 -2.44
C PHE A 22 -2.92 3.07 -1.95
N PHE A 23 -3.61 4.12 -2.39
CA PHE A 23 -3.42 5.46 -1.82
C PHE A 23 -4.05 5.59 -0.44
N LEU A 24 -5.24 5.01 -0.24
CA LEU A 24 -5.89 5.03 1.07
C LEU A 24 -5.06 4.25 2.10
N LEU A 25 -4.73 2.99 1.82
CA LEU A 25 -3.93 2.18 2.74
C LEU A 25 -2.50 2.70 2.87
N GLY A 26 -1.86 3.16 1.79
CA GLY A 26 -0.53 3.72 1.84
C GLY A 26 -0.44 4.97 2.72
N SER A 27 -1.40 5.90 2.59
CA SER A 27 -1.43 7.10 3.43
C SER A 27 -1.72 6.80 4.89
N LEU A 28 -2.69 5.91 5.17
CA LEU A 28 -2.98 5.44 6.53
C LEU A 28 -1.75 4.74 7.14
N TYR A 29 -1.08 3.91 6.34
CA TYR A 29 0.11 3.20 6.77
C TYR A 29 1.25 4.15 7.12
N ALA A 30 1.55 5.14 6.28
CA ALA A 30 2.56 6.15 6.59
C ALA A 30 2.25 6.90 7.90
N ALA A 31 1.00 7.33 8.10
CA ALA A 31 0.59 7.99 9.33
C ALA A 31 0.80 7.08 10.55
N LEU A 32 0.35 5.83 10.48
CA LEU A 32 0.53 4.85 11.55
C LEU A 32 1.99 4.53 11.81
N SER A 33 2.81 4.34 10.77
CA SER A 33 4.25 4.07 10.90
C SER A 33 4.97 5.20 11.62
N ILE A 34 4.64 6.46 11.34
CA ILE A 34 5.23 7.60 12.07
C ILE A 34 4.77 7.63 13.54
N LEU A 35 3.47 7.42 13.78
CA LEU A 35 2.91 7.41 15.14
C LEU A 35 3.51 6.30 16.01
N LEU A 36 3.84 5.14 15.42
CA LEU A 36 4.52 4.05 16.11
C LEU A 36 6.02 4.30 16.25
N TRP A 37 6.66 4.86 15.22
CA TRP A 37 8.09 5.05 15.21
C TRP A 37 8.57 6.09 16.23
N LEU A 38 7.85 7.21 16.41
CA LEU A 38 8.26 8.27 17.34
C LEU A 38 8.51 7.76 18.77
N PRO A 39 7.57 7.05 19.42
CA PRO A 39 7.81 6.48 20.75
C PRO A 39 8.84 5.34 20.72
N MET A 40 8.95 4.55 19.64
CA MET A 40 10.03 3.56 19.51
C MET A 40 11.41 4.20 19.48
N TYR A 41 11.54 5.32 18.76
CA TYR A 41 12.77 6.10 18.68
C TYR A 41 13.12 6.78 20.01
N ALA A 42 12.11 7.22 20.76
CA ALA A 42 12.28 7.79 22.10
C ALA A 42 12.61 6.74 23.18
N GLY A 43 12.52 5.44 22.87
CA GLY A 43 12.71 4.35 23.82
C GLY A 43 11.52 4.13 24.75
N GLU A 44 10.34 4.67 24.41
CA GLU A 44 9.09 4.49 25.17
C GLU A 44 8.32 3.23 24.75
N LEU A 45 8.60 2.71 23.56
CA LEU A 45 8.05 1.46 23.04
C LEU A 45 9.15 0.58 22.46
N ASP A 46 9.07 -0.72 22.73
CA ASP A 46 9.95 -1.69 22.09
C ASP A 46 9.48 -2.01 20.67
N ALA A 47 10.42 -2.05 19.74
CA ALA A 47 10.17 -2.56 18.39
C ALA A 47 10.00 -4.09 18.47
N HIS A 48 8.85 -4.59 18.05
CA HIS A 48 8.56 -6.04 18.01
C HIS A 48 9.07 -6.71 16.72
N SER A 49 10.15 -6.16 16.16
CA SER A 49 10.72 -6.60 14.89
C SER A 49 12.20 -6.95 15.04
N ALA A 50 12.77 -7.66 14.07
CA ALA A 50 14.20 -7.91 13.97
C ALA A 50 15.05 -6.64 13.78
N PHE A 51 14.43 -5.51 13.45
CA PHE A 51 15.08 -4.22 13.24
C PHE A 51 15.06 -3.36 14.50
N VAL A 52 16.13 -2.57 14.68
CA VAL A 52 16.10 -1.41 15.59
C VAL A 52 15.15 -0.33 15.04
N ALA A 53 14.68 0.57 15.91
CA ALA A 53 13.63 1.54 15.56
C ALA A 53 13.90 2.35 14.28
N VAL A 54 15.13 2.83 14.06
CA VAL A 54 15.50 3.60 12.86
C VAL A 54 15.43 2.74 11.60
N ASP A 55 15.99 1.53 11.64
CA ASP A 55 16.00 0.61 10.50
C ASP A 55 14.58 0.15 10.15
N TRP A 56 13.74 -0.09 11.17
CA TRP A 56 12.32 -0.39 10.96
C TRP A 56 11.61 0.74 10.22
N HIS A 57 11.82 2.00 10.63
CA HIS A 57 11.23 3.15 9.95
C HIS A 57 11.70 3.29 8.50
N ILE A 58 13.01 3.17 8.26
CA ILE A 58 13.57 3.21 6.91
C ILE A 58 12.92 2.11 6.06
N HIS A 59 12.84 0.90 6.58
CA HIS A 59 12.21 -0.22 5.90
C HIS A 59 10.75 0.06 5.57
N GLU A 60 9.97 0.57 6.53
CA GLU A 60 8.55 0.84 6.32
C GLU A 60 8.27 1.99 5.37
N MET A 61 9.13 3.00 5.31
CA MET A 61 8.99 4.08 4.32
C MET A 61 9.36 3.61 2.90
N LEU A 62 10.44 2.83 2.76
CA LEU A 62 10.95 2.40 1.45
C LEU A 62 10.22 1.18 0.88
N PHE A 63 9.82 0.23 1.71
CA PHE A 63 9.23 -1.05 1.28
C PHE A 63 7.76 -1.20 1.67
N GLY A 64 7.23 -0.32 2.52
CA GLY A 64 5.81 -0.30 2.90
C GLY A 64 5.07 0.78 2.14
N TYR A 65 5.32 2.03 2.52
CA TYR A 65 4.66 3.21 1.97
C TYR A 65 4.95 3.43 0.49
N LEU A 66 6.22 3.58 0.11
CA LEU A 66 6.62 3.91 -1.27
C LEU A 66 6.02 2.93 -2.31
N PRO A 67 6.17 1.60 -2.19
CA PRO A 67 5.61 0.67 -3.16
C PRO A 67 4.08 0.66 -3.17
N ALA A 68 3.40 0.98 -2.06
CA ALA A 68 1.95 1.17 -2.08
C ALA A 68 1.58 2.33 -3.01
N ILE A 69 2.22 3.49 -2.86
CA ILE A 69 1.96 4.67 -3.70
C ILE A 69 2.35 4.40 -5.16
N VAL A 70 3.52 3.82 -5.41
CA VAL A 70 3.95 3.46 -6.77
C VAL A 70 2.95 2.50 -7.42
N THR A 71 2.46 1.49 -6.68
CA THR A 71 1.47 0.53 -7.19
C THR A 71 0.15 1.22 -7.50
N GLY A 72 -0.36 2.05 -6.60
CA GLY A 72 -1.59 2.84 -6.80
C GLY A 72 -1.50 3.74 -8.05
N PHE A 73 -0.33 4.35 -8.26
CA PHE A 73 -0.04 5.15 -9.45
C PHE A 73 0.02 4.28 -10.71
N LEU A 74 0.84 3.24 -10.75
CA LEU A 74 1.06 2.41 -11.95
C LEU A 74 -0.21 1.68 -12.40
N LEU A 75 -0.97 1.11 -11.46
CA LEU A 75 -2.24 0.46 -11.75
C LEU A 75 -3.32 1.44 -12.25
N THR A 76 -3.06 2.74 -12.19
CA THR A 76 -3.94 3.80 -12.65
C THR A 76 -3.44 4.46 -13.92
N ALA A 77 -2.18 4.86 -13.95
CA ALA A 77 -1.55 5.53 -15.07
C ALA A 77 -1.48 4.61 -16.30
N ILE A 78 -1.07 3.35 -16.14
CA ILE A 78 -0.88 2.44 -17.27
C ILE A 78 -2.20 2.18 -18.02
N PRO A 79 -3.33 1.79 -17.36
CA PRO A 79 -4.61 1.67 -18.05
C PRO A 79 -5.07 2.96 -18.73
N ASN A 80 -4.85 4.11 -18.09
CA ASN A 80 -5.23 5.41 -18.64
C ASN A 80 -4.42 5.80 -19.88
N TRP A 81 -3.11 5.49 -19.92
CA TRP A 81 -2.25 5.79 -21.07
C TRP A 81 -2.42 4.80 -22.21
N THR A 82 -2.61 3.52 -21.89
CA THR A 82 -2.65 2.43 -22.88
C THR A 82 -4.05 2.09 -23.36
N GLY A 83 -5.10 2.58 -22.70
CA GLY A 83 -6.49 2.21 -22.97
C GLY A 83 -6.84 0.76 -22.59
N ARG A 84 -5.95 0.06 -21.88
CA ARG A 84 -6.20 -1.30 -21.36
C ARG A 84 -7.18 -1.27 -20.19
N LEU A 85 -7.79 -2.43 -19.92
CA LEU A 85 -8.65 -2.58 -18.76
C LEU A 85 -7.85 -2.44 -17.46
N PRO A 86 -8.33 -1.67 -16.47
CA PRO A 86 -7.68 -1.59 -15.16
C PRO A 86 -7.79 -2.91 -14.40
N VAL A 87 -6.87 -3.12 -13.46
CA VAL A 87 -6.94 -4.24 -12.52
C VAL A 87 -8.02 -3.94 -11.47
N GLN A 88 -9.01 -4.83 -11.34
CA GLN A 88 -10.18 -4.65 -10.49
C GLN A 88 -10.57 -5.96 -9.80
N GLY A 89 -11.29 -5.89 -8.68
CA GLY A 89 -11.86 -7.07 -8.00
C GLY A 89 -10.80 -7.98 -7.38
N LEU A 90 -10.92 -9.29 -7.61
CA LEU A 90 -10.11 -10.31 -6.91
C LEU A 90 -8.59 -10.17 -7.15
N PRO A 91 -8.08 -9.95 -8.37
CA PRO A 91 -6.65 -9.70 -8.57
C PRO A 91 -6.11 -8.50 -7.78
N LEU A 92 -6.90 -7.42 -7.68
CA LEU A 92 -6.53 -6.25 -6.89
C LEU A 92 -6.52 -6.56 -5.39
N LEU A 93 -7.51 -7.33 -4.91
CA LEU A 93 -7.55 -7.79 -3.52
C LEU A 93 -6.31 -8.64 -3.17
N THR A 94 -5.90 -9.56 -4.06
CA THR A 94 -4.70 -10.37 -3.84
C THR A 94 -3.46 -9.50 -3.63
N LEU A 95 -3.29 -8.45 -4.42
CA LEU A 95 -2.16 -7.53 -4.26
C LEU A 95 -2.22 -6.76 -2.93
N VAL A 96 -3.41 -6.33 -2.52
CA VAL A 96 -3.61 -5.65 -1.22
C VAL A 96 -3.29 -6.58 -0.05
N VAL A 97 -3.80 -7.81 -0.08
CA VAL A 97 -3.55 -8.82 0.96
C VAL A 97 -2.06 -9.18 1.02
N LEU A 98 -1.41 -9.37 -0.13
CA LEU A 98 0.02 -9.66 -0.19
C LEU A 98 0.86 -8.53 0.43
N TRP A 99 0.52 -7.28 0.09
CA TRP A 99 1.19 -6.11 0.65
C TRP A 99 0.99 -6.02 2.18
N LEU A 100 -0.24 -6.20 2.67
CA LEU A 100 -0.55 -6.21 4.10
C LEU A 100 0.19 -7.34 4.83
N ALA A 101 0.23 -8.55 4.26
CA ALA A 101 0.94 -9.69 4.84
C ALA A 101 2.43 -9.38 5.02
N GLY A 102 3.05 -8.70 4.06
CA GLY A 102 4.43 -8.24 4.19
C GLY A 102 4.64 -7.25 5.32
N ARG A 103 3.69 -6.33 5.56
CA ARG A 103 3.78 -5.37 6.68
C ARG A 103 3.65 -6.06 8.03
N VAL A 104 2.72 -7.01 8.14
CA VAL A 104 2.53 -7.83 9.34
C VAL A 104 3.77 -8.69 9.62
N ALA A 105 4.34 -9.33 8.59
CA ALA A 105 5.53 -10.16 8.74
C ALA A 105 6.73 -9.35 9.26
N VAL A 106 6.93 -8.13 8.77
CA VAL A 106 8.02 -7.27 9.26
C VAL A 106 7.76 -6.77 10.67
N PHE A 107 6.52 -6.38 10.97
CA PHE A 107 6.17 -5.88 12.30
C PHE A 107 6.35 -6.90 13.44
N PHE A 108 6.26 -8.20 13.13
CA PHE A 108 6.43 -9.31 14.09
C PHE A 108 7.70 -10.15 13.83
N SER A 109 8.70 -9.58 13.16
CA SER A 109 9.94 -10.27 12.81
C SER A 109 10.94 -10.43 13.96
#